data_AF-A0AAE2SEK4-F1
#
_entry.id   AF-A0AAE2SEK4-F1
#
_cell.length_a   1.000
_cell.length_b   1.000
_cell.length_c   1.000
_cell.angle_alpha   90.00
_cell.angle_beta   90.00
_cell.angle_gamma   90.00
#
_symmetry.space_group_name_H-M   'P 1'
#
loop_
_entity.id
_entity.type
_entity.pdbx_description
1 polymer ?
#
loop_
_entity_poly.entity_id
_entity_poly.type
_entity_poly.pdbx_seq_one_letter_code
_entity_poly.pdbx_strand_id
1 'polypeptide(L)'
;MTVVFALFTYWQLNDLDQYHTEKWYLWVAAYAVCALISLASFFRRLPVIVYIAMAVAAVSAAVIRVQGVDWSHKILYNPDNPSGNETGGLLFVTLWMIVLAWGRKAPAKKSAEL
;
A
#
# COMPACT_ATOMS: atom_id res chain seq x y z
N MET A 1 -4.26 10.63 -2.92
CA MET A 1 -3.59 9.68 -2.00
C MET A 1 -2.08 9.85 -1.91
N THR A 2 -1.38 10.52 -2.83
CA THR A 2 0.06 10.79 -2.68
C THR A 2 0.44 11.41 -1.34
N VAL A 3 -0.26 12.47 -0.91
CA VAL A 3 -0.04 13.13 0.39
C VAL A 3 -0.26 12.17 1.56
N VAL A 4 -1.28 11.31 1.48
CA VAL A 4 -1.57 10.30 2.51
C VAL A 4 -0.45 9.27 2.61
N PHE A 5 0.05 8.75 1.48
CA PHE A 5 1.17 7.80 1.51
C PHE A 5 2.49 8.45 1.93
N ALA A 6 2.71 9.72 1.59
CA ALA A 6 3.86 10.46 2.11
C ALA A 6 3.79 10.65 3.63
N LEU A 7 2.59 10.92 4.17
CA LEU A 7 2.37 10.96 5.62
C LEU A 7 2.58 9.59 6.26
N PHE A 8 2.13 8.50 5.64
CA PHE A 8 2.40 7.14 6.13
C PHE A 8 3.90 6.81 6.11
N THR A 9 4.63 7.22 5.07
CA THR A 9 6.10 7.11 5.04
C THR A 9 6.74 7.88 6.20
N TYR A 10 6.29 9.10 6.47
CA TYR A 10 6.80 9.91 7.57
C TYR A 10 6.51 9.28 8.93
N TRP A 11 5.29 8.79 9.18
CA TRP A 11 4.98 8.10 10.43
C TRP A 11 5.73 6.78 10.59
N GLN A 12 6.02 6.07 9.50
CA GLN A 12 6.83 4.86 9.56
C GLN A 12 8.30 5.13 9.93
N LEU A 13 8.82 6.32 9.60
CA LEU A 13 10.12 6.78 10.08
C LEU A 13 10.07 7.10 11.58
N ASN A 14 8.95 7.59 12.09
CA ASN A 14 8.75 7.82 13.52
C ASN A 14 8.59 6.50 14.32
N ASP A 15 7.98 5.48 13.70
CA ASP A 15 7.87 4.13 14.27
C ASP A 15 9.24 3.47 14.47
N LEU A 16 10.28 3.84 13.70
CA LEU A 16 11.66 3.38 13.92
C LEU A 16 12.18 3.80 15.29
N ASP A 17 11.99 5.07 15.63
CA ASP A 17 12.45 5.64 16.90
C ASP A 17 11.60 5.16 18.08
N GLN A 18 10.32 4.86 17.82
CA GLN A 18 9.37 4.49 18.87
C GLN A 18 9.32 2.98 19.17
N TYR A 19 9.54 2.11 18.18
CA TYR A 19 9.30 0.66 18.30
C TYR A 19 10.50 -0.21 17.93
N HIS A 20 11.67 0.37 17.61
CA HIS A 20 12.89 -0.35 17.22
C HIS A 20 12.66 -1.44 16.17
N THR A 21 11.71 -1.23 15.26
CA THR A 21 11.27 -2.26 14.33
C THR A 21 12.38 -2.61 13.35
N GLU A 22 12.92 -3.83 13.40
CA GLU A 22 14.09 -4.24 12.60
C GLU A 22 13.93 -4.04 11.08
N LYS A 23 12.69 -4.10 10.56
CA LYS A 23 12.39 -4.07 9.12
C LYS A 23 11.73 -2.78 8.64
N TRP A 24 11.82 -1.70 9.42
CA TRP A 24 11.22 -0.38 9.13
C TRP A 24 11.51 0.13 7.70
N TYR A 25 12.70 -0.13 7.16
CA TYR A 25 13.15 0.35 5.86
C TYR A 25 12.34 -0.24 4.69
N LEU A 26 11.86 -1.48 4.82
CA LEU A 26 11.00 -2.11 3.81
C LEU A 26 9.63 -1.42 3.75
N TRP A 27 9.12 -1.02 4.92
CA TRP A 27 7.84 -0.33 5.06
C TRP A 27 7.89 1.09 4.50
N VAL A 28 8.95 1.83 4.85
CA VAL A 28 9.25 3.14 4.28
C VAL A 28 9.35 3.06 2.76
N ALA A 29 10.07 2.08 2.23
CA ALA A 29 10.19 1.88 0.78
C ALA A 29 8.83 1.58 0.13
N ALA A 30 8.01 0.71 0.73
CA ALA A 30 6.68 0.37 0.19
C ALA A 30 5.76 1.59 0.10
N TYR A 31 5.67 2.40 1.16
CA TYR A 31 4.85 3.60 1.15
C TYR A 31 5.42 4.69 0.22
N ALA A 32 6.73 4.86 0.18
CA ALA A 32 7.38 5.82 -0.71
C ALA A 32 7.12 5.48 -2.19
N VAL A 33 7.27 4.20 -2.57
CA VAL A 33 6.94 3.72 -3.92
C VAL A 33 5.45 3.94 -4.21
N CYS A 34 4.55 3.66 -3.25
CA CYS A 34 3.12 3.92 -3.42
C CYS A 34 2.81 5.41 -3.64
N ALA A 35 3.49 6.31 -2.91
CA ALA A 35 3.38 7.76 -3.09
C ALA A 35 3.85 8.19 -4.48
N LEU A 36 5.00 7.68 -4.94
CA LEU A 36 5.55 7.95 -6.27
C LEU A 36 4.65 7.44 -7.38
N ILE A 37 4.14 6.22 -7.28
CA ILE A 37 3.17 5.66 -8.24
C ILE A 37 1.92 6.54 -8.27
N SER A 38 1.37 6.90 -7.11
CA SER A 38 0.19 7.75 -7.01
C SER A 38 0.41 9.13 -7.65
N LEU A 39 1.60 9.72 -7.44
CA LEU A 39 2.00 10.99 -8.04
C LEU A 39 2.16 10.87 -9.56
N ALA A 40 2.88 9.85 -10.02
CA ALA A 40 3.09 9.62 -11.44
C ALA A 40 1.76 9.34 -12.17
N SER A 41 0.83 8.61 -11.53
CA SER A 41 -0.52 8.34 -12.03
C SER A 41 -1.41 9.58 -12.16
N PHE A 42 -1.10 10.64 -11.41
CA PHE A 42 -1.77 11.94 -11.53
C PHE A 42 -1.34 12.63 -12.83
N PHE A 43 -0.04 12.65 -13.14
CA PHE A 43 0.48 13.31 -14.34
C PHE A 43 0.27 12.51 -15.62
N ARG A 44 0.37 11.18 -15.56
CA ARG A 44 0.23 10.31 -16.72
C ARG A 44 -0.37 8.97 -16.36
N ARG A 45 -1.05 8.35 -17.31
CA ARG A 45 -1.56 6.98 -17.12
C ARG A 45 -0.40 5.99 -17.17
N LEU A 46 -0.06 5.37 -16.05
CA LEU A 46 0.86 4.23 -16.03
C LEU A 46 0.19 2.95 -16.55
N PRO A 47 0.97 1.99 -17.10
CA PRO A 47 0.45 0.67 -17.49
C PRO A 47 -0.23 -0.04 -16.31
N VAL A 48 -1.35 -0.72 -16.58
CA VAL A 48 -2.17 -1.35 -15.52
C VAL A 48 -1.39 -2.38 -14.70
N ILE A 49 -0.41 -3.03 -15.34
CA ILE A 49 0.46 -4.02 -14.70
C ILE A 49 1.25 -3.44 -13.52
N VAL A 50 1.58 -2.13 -13.53
CA VAL A 50 2.28 -1.47 -12.42
C VAL A 50 1.42 -1.50 -11.15
N TYR A 51 0.12 -1.19 -11.29
CA TYR A 51 -0.81 -1.20 -10.17
C TYR A 51 -1.07 -2.63 -9.67
N ILE A 52 -1.28 -3.57 -10.59
CA ILE A 52 -1.54 -4.98 -10.25
C ILE A 52 -0.33 -5.57 -9.54
N ALA A 53 0.89 -5.37 -10.05
CA ALA A 53 2.11 -5.87 -9.43
C ALA A 53 2.27 -5.32 -8.00
N MET A 54 2.04 -4.02 -7.80
CA MET A 54 2.11 -3.41 -6.46
C MET A 54 1.00 -3.95 -5.54
N ALA A 55 -0.22 -4.15 -6.04
CA ALA A 55 -1.32 -4.73 -5.26
C ALA A 55 -1.01 -6.15 -4.80
N VAL A 56 -0.46 -6.98 -5.70
CA VAL A 56 -0.06 -8.38 -5.41
C VAL A 56 1.07 -8.42 -4.40
N ALA A 57 2.09 -7.56 -4.56
CA ALA A 57 3.19 -7.47 -3.60
C ALA A 57 2.68 -7.05 -2.20
N ALA A 58 1.83 -6.03 -2.14
CA ALA A 58 1.27 -5.53 -0.88
C ALA A 58 0.37 -6.57 -0.18
N VAL A 59 -0.51 -7.26 -0.93
CA VAL A 59 -1.39 -8.26 -0.31
C VAL A 59 -0.63 -9.51 0.14
N SER A 60 0.39 -9.93 -0.63
CA SER A 60 1.26 -11.04 -0.23
C SER A 60 2.02 -10.71 1.06
N ALA A 61 2.55 -9.49 1.16
CA ALA A 61 3.19 -9.02 2.38
C ALA A 61 2.20 -8.95 3.55
N ALA A 62 0.93 -8.59 3.30
CA ALA A 62 -0.09 -8.48 4.34
C ALA A 62 -0.44 -9.86 4.91
N VAL A 63 -0.55 -10.87 4.05
CA VAL A 63 -0.78 -12.27 4.43
C VAL A 63 0.37 -12.84 5.25
N ILE A 64 1.62 -12.48 4.93
CA ILE A 64 2.76 -12.89 5.76
C ILE A 64 2.69 -12.17 7.10
N ARG A 65 2.42 -10.86 7.09
CA ARG A 65 2.50 -10.04 8.29
C ARG A 65 1.38 -10.30 9.29
N VAL A 66 0.19 -10.67 8.80
CA VAL A 66 -0.97 -11.00 9.64
C VAL A 66 -0.70 -12.21 10.55
N GLN A 67 0.21 -13.11 10.17
CA GLN A 67 0.61 -14.26 10.99
C GLN A 67 1.35 -13.85 12.27
N GLY A 68 1.97 -12.67 12.28
CA GLY A 68 2.62 -12.10 13.45
C GLY A 68 1.73 -11.17 14.28
N VAL A 69 0.44 -11.04 13.92
CA VAL A 69 -0.51 -10.23 14.70
C VAL A 69 -0.90 -10.97 15.95
N ASP A 70 -0.68 -10.34 17.09
CA ASP A 70 -1.25 -10.82 18.33
C ASP A 70 -2.71 -10.35 18.44
N TRP A 71 -3.63 -11.29 18.21
CA TRP A 71 -5.07 -11.03 18.24
C TRP A 71 -5.64 -10.87 19.65
N SER A 72 -4.86 -11.18 20.69
CA SER A 72 -5.27 -11.05 22.09
C SER A 72 -5.09 -9.64 22.65
N HIS A 73 -4.29 -8.81 21.96
CA HIS A 73 -4.04 -7.43 22.33
C HIS A 73 -4.74 -6.45 21.39
N LYS A 74 -4.66 -5.14 21.71
CA LYS A 74 -5.07 -4.10 20.77
C LYS A 74 -4.27 -4.27 19.47
N ILE A 75 -4.98 -4.31 18.35
CA ILE A 75 -4.41 -4.51 17.01
C ILE A 75 -3.88 -3.17 16.46
N LEU A 76 -4.57 -2.08 16.76
CA LEU A 76 -4.20 -0.73 16.31
C LEU A 76 -3.60 0.06 17.47
N TYR A 77 -2.64 0.92 17.15
CA TYR A 77 -1.99 1.82 18.11
C TYR A 77 -1.42 1.08 19.33
N ASN A 78 -0.79 -0.08 19.09
CA ASN A 78 -0.19 -0.90 20.11
C ASN A 78 1.31 -1.07 19.85
N PRO A 79 2.18 -0.50 20.71
CA PRO A 79 3.63 -0.62 20.60
C PRO A 79 4.13 -2.07 20.56
N ASP A 80 3.44 -2.95 21.29
CA ASP A 80 3.84 -4.34 21.46
C ASP A 80 3.28 -5.26 20.36
N ASN A 81 2.45 -4.72 19.46
CA ASN A 81 1.85 -5.45 18.33
C ASN A 81 1.94 -4.63 17.02
N PRO A 82 3.16 -4.31 16.54
CA PRO A 82 3.34 -3.46 15.36
C PRO A 82 2.79 -4.11 14.08
N SER A 83 2.67 -5.44 14.11
CA SER A 83 2.09 -6.29 13.08
C SER A 83 0.71 -5.85 12.62
N GLY A 84 -0.15 -5.40 13.54
CA GLY A 84 -1.51 -4.99 13.20
C GLY A 84 -1.53 -3.71 12.36
N ASN A 85 -0.71 -2.72 12.73
CA ASN A 85 -0.58 -1.47 11.99
C ASN A 85 0.04 -1.69 10.60
N GLU A 86 1.10 -2.50 10.54
CA GLU A 86 1.79 -2.85 9.30
C GLU A 86 0.87 -3.61 8.32
N THR A 87 0.11 -4.60 8.80
CA THR A 87 -0.87 -5.32 7.98
C THR A 87 -1.98 -4.39 7.49
N GLY A 88 -2.52 -3.51 8.35
CA GLY A 88 -3.55 -2.55 7.98
C GLY A 88 -3.10 -1.62 6.86
N GLY A 89 -1.90 -1.04 6.99
CA GLY A 89 -1.35 -0.15 5.98
C GLY A 89 -1.11 -0.82 4.62
N LEU A 90 -0.72 -2.10 4.59
CA LEU A 90 -0.62 -2.86 3.35
C LEU A 90 -1.96 -3.09 2.66
N LEU A 91 -3.00 -3.40 3.43
CA LEU A 91 -4.34 -3.55 2.88
C LEU A 91 -4.82 -2.24 2.26
N PHE A 92 -4.51 -1.09 2.88
CA PHE A 92 -4.77 0.23 2.28
C PHE A 92 -4.01 0.44 0.96
N VAL A 93 -2.73 0.05 0.89
CA VAL A 93 -1.95 0.10 -0.36
C VAL A 93 -2.59 -0.78 -1.43
N THR A 94 -2.95 -2.02 -1.10
CA THR A 94 -3.61 -2.96 -2.02
C THR A 94 -4.91 -2.37 -2.56
N LEU A 95 -5.79 -1.88 -1.69
CA LEU A 95 -7.06 -1.29 -2.08
C LEU A 95 -6.87 -0.08 -3.01
N TRP A 96 -5.91 0.80 -2.69
CA TRP A 96 -5.64 1.96 -3.53
C TRP A 96 -5.10 1.58 -4.91
N MET A 97 -4.22 0.58 -4.99
CA MET A 97 -3.72 0.08 -6.27
C MET A 97 -4.84 -0.54 -7.13
N ILE A 98 -5.78 -1.26 -6.51
CA ILE A 98 -6.97 -1.78 -7.20
C ILE A 98 -7.83 -0.64 -7.74
N VAL A 99 -8.02 0.44 -6.98
CA VAL A 99 -8.76 1.63 -7.45
C VAL A 99 -8.06 2.26 -8.66
N LEU A 100 -6.74 2.45 -8.59
CA LEU A 100 -5.96 2.99 -9.71
C LEU A 100 -5.99 2.09 -10.95
N ALA A 101 -6.04 0.76 -10.77
CA ALA A 101 -6.18 -0.21 -11.86
C ALA A 101 -7.59 -0.19 -12.46
N TRP A 102 -8.64 -0.13 -11.63
CA TRP A 102 -10.04 -0.11 -12.08
C TRP A 102 -10.35 1.11 -12.95
N GLY A 103 -9.79 2.27 -12.60
CA GLY A 103 -9.88 3.48 -13.42
C GLY A 103 -9.23 3.38 -14.81
N ARG A 104 -8.64 2.21 -15.16
CA ARG A 104 -8.01 1.93 -16.46
C ARG A 104 -8.79 0.93 -17.32
N LYS A 105 -9.98 0.47 -16.91
CA LYS A 105 -10.87 -0.31 -17.79
C LYS A 105 -11.05 0.46 -19.11
N ALA A 106 -10.79 -0.21 -20.23
CA ALA A 106 -10.85 0.38 -21.57
C ALA A 106 -12.25 0.96 -21.86
N PRO A 107 -12.37 2.04 -22.65
CA PRO A 107 -13.67 2.40 -23.21
C PRO A 107 -14.23 1.18 -23.95
N ALA A 108 -15.51 0.87 -23.72
CA ALA A 108 -16.20 -0.18 -24.46
C ALA A 108 -15.91 0.02 -25.95
N LYS A 109 -15.44 -1.04 -26.64
CA LYS A 109 -15.26 -1.02 -28.09
C LYS A 109 -16.54 -0.42 -28.67
N LYS A 110 -16.45 0.73 -29.35
CA LYS A 110 -17.48 1.10 -30.31
C LYS A 110 -17.53 -0.07 -31.27
N SER A 111 -18.63 -0.82 -31.26
CA SER A 111 -18.95 -1.78 -32.30
C SER A 111 -18.68 -1.07 -33.62
N ALA A 112 -17.72 -1.57 -34.38
CA ALA A 112 -17.48 -1.06 -35.71
C ALA A 112 -18.78 -1.31 -36.48
N GLU A 113 -19.49 -0.23 -36.82
CA GLU A 113 -20.54 -0.28 -37.81
C GLU A 113 -19.87 -0.67 -39.13
N LEU A 114 -20.08 -1.92 -39.54
CA LEU A 114 -19.86 -2.43 -40.88
C LEU A 114 -21.16 -3.10 -41.33
#